data_AF-A0A7R9L090-F1
#
_entry.id   AF-A0A7R9L090-F1
#
_cell.length_a   1.000
_cell.length_b   1.000
_cell.length_c   1.000
_cell.angle_alpha   90.00
_cell.angle_beta   90.00
_cell.angle_gamma   90.00
#
_symmetry.space_group_name_H-M   'P 1'
#
loop_
_entity.id
_entity.type
_entity.pdbx_description
1 polymer ?
#
loop_
_entity_poly.entity_id
_entity_poly.type
_entity_poly.pdbx_seq_one_letter_code
_entity_poly.pdbx_strand_id
1 'polypeptide(L)'
;MATMLNGAAVMDAALVLIAANETCPQPQTSEHLAAVEIMRLQHMIILQNKIDLVKESQAREQYLQIQKFVQGTVAEGSPIVPISAQLKYNIDVLCEYVVKNIPIPTRDFQKPPRLIGTQR
;
A
#
# COMPACT_ATOMS: atom_id res chain seq x y z
N MET A 1 -0.81 -12.55 -11.78
CA MET A 1 0.39 -11.84 -11.30
C MET A 1 1.12 -11.03 -12.36
N ALA A 2 1.34 -11.52 -13.59
CA ALA A 2 2.13 -10.79 -14.60
C ALA A 2 1.66 -9.34 -14.86
N THR A 3 0.35 -9.09 -14.79
CA THR A 3 -0.25 -7.75 -14.90
C THR A 3 0.10 -6.83 -13.73
N MET A 4 0.19 -7.36 -12.51
CA MET A 4 0.59 -6.59 -11.32
C MET A 4 2.07 -6.21 -11.38
N LEU A 5 2.95 -7.14 -11.75
CA LEU A 5 4.39 -6.91 -11.85
C LEU A 5 4.74 -5.87 -12.93
N ASN A 6 4.10 -5.95 -14.10
CA ASN A 6 4.28 -4.96 -15.17
C ASN A 6 3.84 -3.55 -14.73
N GLY A 7 2.76 -3.47 -13.92
CA GLY A 7 2.30 -2.22 -13.34
C GLY A 7 3.21 -1.70 -12.22
N ALA A 8 3.73 -2.59 -11.38
CA ALA A 8 4.61 -2.21 -10.26
C ALA A 8 5.93 -1.60 -10.74
N ALA A 9 6.43 -2.02 -11.91
CA ALA A 9 7.67 -1.50 -12.50
C ALA A 9 7.61 0.00 -12.87
N VAL A 10 6.41 0.60 -12.96
CA VAL A 10 6.24 2.03 -13.28
C VAL A 10 5.77 2.87 -12.09
N MET A 11 5.53 2.25 -10.94
CA MET A 11 5.03 2.94 -9.74
C MET A 11 6.20 3.57 -8.96
N ASP A 12 5.95 4.72 -8.34
CA ASP A 12 6.88 5.39 -7.43
C ASP A 12 6.56 5.11 -5.95
N ALA A 13 5.31 4.70 -5.67
CA ALA A 13 4.80 4.39 -4.33
C ALA A 13 3.67 3.35 -4.40
N ALA A 14 3.35 2.72 -3.28
CA ALA A 14 2.29 1.71 -3.19
C ALA A 14 1.32 1.97 -2.02
N LEU A 15 0.04 1.66 -2.24
CA LEU A 15 -0.98 1.60 -1.20
C LEU A 15 -1.33 0.12 -0.95
N VAL A 16 -1.05 -0.37 0.26
CA VAL A 16 -1.30 -1.77 0.62
C VAL A 16 -2.65 -1.86 1.33
N LEU A 17 -3.66 -2.39 0.63
CA LEU A 17 -5.01 -2.54 1.17
C LEU A 17 -5.18 -3.87 1.91
N ILE A 18 -5.63 -3.80 3.16
CA ILE A 18 -5.93 -4.94 4.01
C ILE A 18 -7.37 -4.78 4.53
N ALA A 19 -8.20 -5.78 4.32
CA ALA A 19 -9.60 -5.75 4.73
C ALA A 19 -9.73 -6.05 6.23
N ALA A 20 -10.42 -5.20 6.98
CA ALA A 20 -10.50 -5.29 8.44
C ALA A 20 -11.30 -6.50 8.94
N ASN A 21 -12.22 -6.99 8.11
CA ASN A 21 -13.07 -8.14 8.38
C ASN A 21 -12.40 -9.50 8.06
N GLU A 22 -11.16 -9.50 7.59
CA GLU A 22 -10.41 -10.71 7.23
C GLU A 22 -9.17 -10.86 8.11
N THR A 23 -8.69 -12.09 8.25
CA THR A 23 -7.47 -12.35 9.03
C THR A 23 -6.23 -11.86 8.28
N CYS A 24 -5.29 -11.25 9.00
CA CYS A 24 -4.01 -10.82 8.45
C CYS A 24 -2.88 -11.75 8.95
N PRO A 25 -1.96 -12.21 8.08
CA PRO A 25 -1.84 -11.94 6.64
C PRO A 25 -2.66 -12.89 5.75
N GLN A 26 -3.21 -12.37 4.65
CA GLN A 26 -3.76 -13.19 3.56
C GLN A 26 -2.66 -13.58 2.56
N PRO A 27 -2.75 -14.74 1.87
CA PRO A 27 -1.75 -15.18 0.89
C PRO A 27 -1.47 -14.13 -0.20
N GLN A 28 -2.51 -13.44 -0.69
CA GLN A 28 -2.37 -12.38 -1.69
C GLN A 28 -1.62 -11.15 -1.15
N THR A 29 -1.87 -10.77 0.11
CA THR A 29 -1.18 -9.62 0.73
C THR A 29 0.31 -9.90 0.87
N SER A 30 0.68 -11.11 1.28
CA SER A 30 2.08 -11.55 1.36
C SER A 30 2.77 -11.57 -0.01
N GLU A 31 2.09 -12.13 -1.02
CA GLU A 31 2.61 -12.21 -2.38
C GLU A 31 2.81 -10.81 -3.01
N HIS A 32 1.84 -9.91 -2.82
CA HIS A 32 1.94 -8.54 -3.32
C HIS A 32 3.02 -7.74 -2.61
N LEU A 33 3.18 -7.91 -1.29
CA LEU A 33 4.23 -7.23 -0.54
C LEU A 33 5.62 -7.70 -1.00
N ALA A 34 5.80 -9.00 -1.21
CA ALA A 34 7.06 -9.55 -1.74
C ALA A 34 7.36 -9.03 -3.15
N ALA A 35 6.36 -8.90 -4.03
CA ALA A 35 6.55 -8.31 -5.35
C ALA A 35 6.99 -6.84 -5.27
N VAL A 36 6.38 -6.05 -4.38
CA VAL A 36 6.72 -4.64 -4.14
C VAL A 36 8.14 -4.50 -3.58
N GLU A 37 8.56 -5.41 -2.71
CA GLU A 37 9.92 -5.49 -2.16
C GLU A 37 10.97 -5.74 -3.24
N ILE A 38 10.69 -6.66 -4.18
CA ILE A 38 11.57 -6.93 -5.33
C ILE A 38 11.69 -5.69 -6.24
N MET A 39 10.60 -4.94 -6.41
CA MET A 39 10.58 -3.69 -7.19
C MET A 39 11.22 -2.51 -6.46
N ARG A 40 11.61 -2.67 -5.18
CA ARG A 40 12.29 -1.66 -4.35
C ARG A 40 11.50 -0.35 -4.18
N LEU A 41 10.18 -0.44 -4.10
CA LEU A 41 9.36 0.73 -3.74
C LEU A 41 9.58 1.06 -2.27
N GLN A 42 10.07 2.27 -2.00
CA GLN A 42 10.38 2.72 -0.64
C GLN A 42 9.20 3.41 0.03
N HIS A 43 8.32 4.03 -0.76
CA HIS A 43 7.20 4.80 -0.24
C HIS A 43 5.93 3.96 -0.23
N MET A 44 5.44 3.65 0.96
CA MET A 44 4.27 2.81 1.14
C MET A 44 3.35 3.34 2.24
N ILE A 45 2.05 3.16 2.05
CA ILE A 45 1.02 3.46 3.05
C ILE A 45 0.11 2.24 3.13
N ILE A 46 -0.14 1.77 4.34
CA ILE A 46 -1.00 0.61 4.59
C ILE A 46 -2.39 1.12 4.94
N LEU A 47 -3.41 0.56 4.29
CA LEU A 47 -4.80 0.92 4.43
C LEU A 47 -5.56 -0.23 5.07
N GLN A 48 -6.01 -0.03 6.30
CA GLN A 48 -6.95 -0.94 6.94
C GLN A 48 -8.36 -0.54 6.51
N ASN A 49 -8.90 -1.19 5.49
CA ASN A 49 -10.18 -0.86 4.88
C ASN A 49 -11.34 -1.65 5.49
N LYS A 50 -12.59 -1.22 5.29
CA LYS A 50 -13.82 -1.85 5.82
C LYS A 50 -13.89 -1.86 7.35
N ILE A 51 -13.33 -0.83 8.01
CA ILE A 51 -13.41 -0.69 9.48
C ILE A 51 -14.84 -0.57 9.99
N ASP A 52 -15.78 -0.17 9.12
CA ASP A 52 -17.22 -0.10 9.40
C ASP A 52 -17.87 -1.47 9.65
N LEU A 53 -17.23 -2.56 9.23
CA LEU A 53 -17.75 -3.92 9.39
C LEU A 53 -17.26 -4.62 10.67
N VAL A 54 -16.35 -4.00 11.44
CA VAL A 54 -15.71 -4.62 12.60
C VAL A 54 -15.80 -3.74 13.84
N LYS A 55 -15.68 -4.35 15.02
CA LYS A 55 -15.60 -3.61 16.29
C LYS A 55 -14.21 -3.03 16.47
N GLU A 56 -14.10 -1.96 17.26
CA GLU A 56 -12.82 -1.30 17.57
C GLU A 56 -11.76 -2.27 18.12
N SER A 57 -12.16 -3.20 19.00
CA SER A 57 -11.25 -4.22 19.54
C SER A 57 -10.65 -5.13 18.46
N GLN A 58 -11.47 -5.55 17.50
CA GLN A 58 -11.04 -6.38 16.37
C GLN A 58 -10.14 -5.60 15.41
N ALA A 59 -10.50 -4.35 15.11
CA ALA A 59 -9.67 -3.47 14.29
C ALA A 59 -8.28 -3.26 14.93
N ARG A 60 -8.22 -3.08 16.25
CA ARG A 60 -6.97 -2.91 17.00
C ARG A 60 -6.15 -4.19 17.06
N GLU A 61 -6.78 -5.35 17.23
CA GLU A 61 -6.09 -6.63 17.17
C GLU A 61 -5.47 -6.86 15.80
N GLN A 62 -6.22 -6.59 14.74
CA GLN A 62 -5.72 -6.71 13.38
C GLN A 62 -4.60 -5.70 13.08
N TYR A 63 -4.68 -4.48 13.61
CA TYR A 63 -3.59 -3.50 13.51
C TYR A 63 -2.27 -4.08 14.06
N LEU A 64 -2.31 -4.76 15.20
CA LEU A 64 -1.14 -5.43 15.78
C LEU A 64 -0.65 -6.60 14.91
N GLN A 65 -1.55 -7.33 14.27
CA GLN A 65 -1.19 -8.38 13.31
C GLN A 65 -0.47 -7.80 12.09
N ILE A 66 -0.98 -6.68 11.54
CA ILE A 66 -0.36 -5.96 10.43
C ILE A 66 1.03 -5.47 10.84
N GLN A 67 1.19 -4.86 12.02
CA GLN A 67 2.50 -4.43 12.52
C GLN A 67 3.51 -5.58 12.61
N LYS A 68 3.08 -6.75 13.12
CA LYS A 68 3.94 -7.94 13.17
C LYS A 68 4.27 -8.48 11.78
N PHE A 69 3.33 -8.40 10.85
CA PHE A 69 3.51 -8.88 9.48
C PHE A 69 4.52 -8.03 8.70
N VAL A 70 4.52 -6.71 8.90
CA VAL A 70 5.43 -5.80 8.19
C VAL A 70 6.81 -5.70 8.83
N GLN A 71 6.95 -6.18 10.07
CA GLN A 71 8.22 -6.17 10.78
C GLN A 71 9.28 -6.97 10.02
N GLY A 72 10.43 -6.36 9.74
CA GLY A 72 11.52 -6.98 8.97
C GLY A 72 11.33 -6.95 7.44
N THR A 73 10.31 -6.26 6.93
CA THR A 73 10.10 -6.04 5.49
C THR A 73 10.38 -4.59 5.11
N VAL A 74 10.42 -4.28 3.81
CA VAL A 74 10.46 -2.89 3.31
C VAL A 74 9.32 -2.00 3.83
N ALA A 75 8.21 -2.59 4.28
CA ALA A 75 7.04 -1.87 4.80
C ALA A 75 7.14 -1.56 6.30
N GLU A 76 8.23 -1.94 6.95
CA GLU A 76 8.48 -1.58 8.34
C GLU A 76 8.47 -0.05 8.52
N GLY A 77 7.70 0.43 9.50
CA GLY A 77 7.53 1.86 9.76
C GLY A 77 6.56 2.59 8.83
N SER A 78 5.92 1.89 7.88
CA SER A 78 4.88 2.48 7.03
C SER A 78 3.65 2.89 7.88
N PRO A 79 3.05 4.07 7.62
CA PRO A 79 1.83 4.47 8.31
C PRO A 79 0.68 3.51 7.97
N ILE A 80 -0.06 3.09 9.00
CA ILE A 80 -1.27 2.27 8.87
C ILE A 80 -2.46 3.19 9.13
N VAL A 81 -3.28 3.43 8.10
CA VAL A 81 -4.43 4.33 8.15
C VAL A 81 -5.73 3.51 8.11
N PRO A 82 -6.56 3.55 9.16
CA PRO A 82 -7.88 2.94 9.13
C PRO A 82 -8.84 3.80 8.29
N ILE A 83 -9.47 3.19 7.29
CA ILE A 83 -10.40 3.86 6.38
C ILE A 83 -11.67 3.03 6.17
N SER A 84 -12.75 3.71 5.79
CA SER A 84 -13.92 3.05 5.18
C SER A 84 -14.11 3.61 3.78
N ALA A 85 -13.77 2.83 2.75
CA ALA A 85 -13.98 3.24 1.38
C ALA A 85 -15.48 3.41 1.03
N GLN A 86 -16.35 2.62 1.66
CA GLN A 86 -17.79 2.66 1.42
C GLN A 86 -18.44 3.91 2.02
N LEU A 87 -18.10 4.25 3.27
CA LEU A 87 -18.64 5.42 3.97
C LEU A 87 -17.79 6.68 3.78
N LYS A 88 -16.66 6.56 3.08
CA LYS A 88 -15.67 7.62 2.82
C LYS A 88 -15.09 8.24 4.09
N TYR A 89 -14.92 7.45 5.14
CA TYR A 89 -14.25 7.89 6.37
C TYR A 89 -12.73 7.89 6.21
N ASN A 90 -12.08 8.91 6.78
CA ASN A 90 -10.63 9.11 6.83
C ASN A 90 -9.93 9.19 5.46
N ILE A 91 -10.67 9.51 4.39
CA ILE A 91 -10.09 9.70 3.05
C ILE A 91 -9.28 11.00 2.98
N ASP A 92 -9.72 12.03 3.68
CA ASP A 92 -9.01 13.29 3.88
C ASP A 92 -7.65 13.07 4.57
N VAL A 93 -7.64 12.27 5.64
CA VAL A 93 -6.41 11.89 6.35
C VAL A 93 -5.49 11.09 5.44
N LEU A 94 -6.02 10.16 4.64
CA LEU A 94 -5.23 9.44 3.64
C LEU A 94 -4.60 10.39 2.62
N CYS A 95 -5.34 11.38 2.11
CA CYS A 95 -4.80 12.38 1.21
C CYS A 95 -3.65 13.17 1.85
N GLU A 96 -3.79 13.53 3.12
CA GLU A 96 -2.73 14.20 3.88
C GLU A 96 -1.46 13.33 3.99
N TYR A 97 -1.60 12.04 4.33
CA TYR A 97 -0.47 11.11 4.37
C TYR A 97 0.19 10.92 3.02
N VAL A 98 -0.58 10.83 1.93
CA VAL A 98 -0.04 10.72 0.57
C VAL A 98 0.85 11.93 0.25
N VAL A 99 0.36 13.15 0.52
CA VAL A 99 1.12 14.38 0.24
C VAL A 99 2.35 14.52 1.13
N LYS A 100 2.27 14.13 2.40
CA LYS A 100 3.38 14.27 3.36
C LYS A 100 4.44 13.19 3.23
N ASN A 101 4.05 11.95 2.94
CA ASN A 101 4.94 10.79 3.01
C ASN A 101 5.48 10.34 1.65
N ILE A 102 4.83 10.74 0.54
CA ILE A 102 5.25 10.38 -0.82
C ILE A 102 5.83 11.63 -1.50
N PRO A 103 7.16 11.80 -1.50
CA PRO A 103 7.80 12.89 -2.22
C PRO A 103 7.71 12.66 -3.72
N ILE A 104 7.76 13.76 -4.49
CA ILE A 104 7.87 13.69 -5.94
C ILE A 104 9.30 13.25 -6.29
N PRO A 105 9.50 12.12 -7.00
CA PRO A 105 10.83 11.66 -7.36
C PRO A 105 11.47 12.62 -8.37
N THR A 106 12.79 12.79 -8.27
CA THR A 106 13.55 13.59 -9.23
C THR A 106 13.57 12.90 -10.59
N ARG A 107 12.94 13.52 -11.60
CA ARG A 107 12.92 13.02 -12.98
C ARG A 107 13.92 13.79 -13.84
N ASP A 108 14.70 13.07 -14.65
CA ASP A 108 15.68 13.65 -15.54
C ASP A 108 15.05 13.93 -16.92
N PHE A 109 14.91 15.22 -17.24
CA PHE A 109 14.29 15.70 -18.47
C PHE A 109 15.26 15.77 -19.66
N GLN A 110 16.56 15.56 -19.45
CA GLN A 110 17.55 15.54 -20.54
C GLN A 110 17.68 14.16 -21.19
N LYS A 111 17.25 13.11 -20.49
CA LYS A 111 17.26 11.74 -21.04
C LYS A 111 16.29 11.61 -22.22
N PRO A 112 16.60 10.74 -23.20
CA PRO A 112 15.71 10.49 -24.31
C PRO A 112 14.35 9.98 -23.79
N PRO A 113 13.23 10.49 -24.33
CA PRO A 113 11.90 10.13 -23.85
C PRO A 113 11.66 8.64 -24.04
N ARG A 114 11.19 7.97 -22.98
CA ARG A 114 10.75 6.57 -23.01
C ARG A 114 9.30 6.51 -22.54
N LEU A 115 8.46 5.87 -23.34
CA LEU A 115 7.08 5.58 -23.00
C LEU A 115 6.94 4.07 -22.83
N ILE A 116 6.57 3.63 -21.63
CA ILE A 116 6.29 2.23 -21.35
C ILE A 116 4.82 2.00 -21.68
N GLY A 117 4.56 1.43 -22.86
CA GLY A 117 3.23 1.02 -23.28
C GLY A 117 3.11 -0.50 -23.23
N THR A 118 2.00 -1.01 -22.70
CA THR A 118 1.67 -2.42 -22.84
C THR A 118 1.17 -2.66 -24.26
N GLN A 119 1.95 -3.38 -25.08
CA GLN A 119 1.40 -3.94 -26.32
C GLN A 119 0.33 -4.95 -25.93
N ARG A 120 -0.91 -4.71 -26.36
CA ARG A 120 -1.90 -5.76 -26.51
C ARG A 120 -1.80 -6.30 -27.92
#